data_AF-X1FB60-F1
#
_entry.id   AF-X1FB60-F1
#
_cell.length_a   1.000
_cell.length_b   1.000
_cell.length_c   1.000
_cell.angle_alpha   90.00
_cell.angle_beta   90.00
_cell.angle_gamma   90.00
#
_symmetry.space_group_name_H-M   'P 1'
#
loop_
_entity.id
_entity.type
_entity.pdbx_description
1 polymer ?
#
loop_
_entity_poly.entity_id
_entity_poly.type
_entity_poly.pdbx_seq_one_letter_code
_entity_poly.pdbx_strand_id
1 'polypeptide(L)'
;SRSSTIEEQIDGLNKELRELHFSINQKIASFVKKEASEQDWDTILKDLKQNNRSLRDQIDNEKQELYKLGVSETDYLSEDIGIKYSQQEYEKTQSELEHTQGEIENEEDKIQKLKYRICEKTKDDPTIIWEKLIENLRQKRQEVQNELREVTASIVAGFSVHKVISKLREEEDVKIQQGLQSEVVLSPLKDITQRYNRLALDNDRLIVSDQYDNFGIRDLSTGAIEQVMLALRIGFTSKLLREDALFLILDDAFQHSDWQKREILINKLADIAKKGWQIIYLTMDHHIKGLFDKVGKKFEAGKYNSFEL
;
A
#
# COMPACT_ATOMS: atom_id res chain seq x y z
N SER A 1 -115.50 44.64 -58.60
CA SER A 1 -114.95 43.38 -59.13
C SER A 1 -113.95 42.79 -58.15
N ARG A 2 -114.41 42.27 -56.99
CA ARG A 2 -113.55 41.65 -55.97
C ARG A 2 -113.06 40.24 -56.33
N SER A 3 -113.61 39.63 -57.40
CA SER A 3 -113.27 38.27 -57.85
C SER A 3 -111.95 38.20 -58.62
N SER A 4 -111.62 39.22 -59.42
CA SER A 4 -110.39 39.22 -60.24
C SER A 4 -109.12 39.49 -59.41
N THR A 5 -109.24 40.20 -58.29
CA THR A 5 -108.11 40.49 -57.38
C THR A 5 -107.73 39.28 -56.53
N ILE A 6 -108.68 38.39 -56.24
CA ILE A 6 -108.46 37.15 -55.50
C ILE A 6 -107.85 36.09 -56.42
N GLU A 7 -108.27 36.02 -57.69
CA GLU A 7 -107.66 35.13 -58.69
C GLU A 7 -106.20 35.49 -58.97
N GLU A 8 -105.85 36.77 -59.10
CA GLU A 8 -104.44 37.20 -59.25
C GLU A 8 -103.58 36.88 -58.01
N GLN A 9 -104.13 36.98 -56.81
CA GLN A 9 -103.42 36.59 -55.58
C GLN A 9 -103.26 35.07 -55.45
N ILE A 10 -104.25 34.28 -55.87
CA ILE A 10 -104.17 32.82 -55.90
C ILE A 10 -103.14 32.36 -56.94
N ASP A 11 -103.08 33.00 -58.11
CA ASP A 11 -102.09 32.66 -59.14
C ASP A 11 -100.67 33.08 -58.74
N GLY A 12 -100.51 34.22 -58.07
CA GLY A 12 -99.24 34.63 -57.47
C GLY A 12 -98.73 33.63 -56.42
N LEU A 13 -99.59 33.24 -55.49
CA LEU A 13 -99.28 32.25 -54.45
C LEU A 13 -99.01 30.85 -55.03
N ASN A 14 -99.73 30.44 -56.08
CA ASN A 14 -99.48 29.17 -56.77
C ASN A 14 -98.15 29.18 -57.54
N LYS A 15 -97.74 30.33 -58.06
CA LYS A 15 -96.44 30.49 -58.73
C LYS A 15 -95.29 30.44 -57.72
N GLU A 16 -95.42 31.14 -56.59
CA GLU A 16 -94.47 31.04 -55.47
C GLU A 16 -94.39 29.62 -54.91
N LEU A 17 -95.53 28.93 -54.75
CA LEU A 17 -95.56 27.53 -54.33
C LEU A 17 -94.82 26.60 -55.30
N ARG A 18 -94.99 26.78 -56.62
CA ARG A 18 -94.25 26.00 -57.62
C ARG A 18 -92.76 26.31 -57.62
N GLU A 19 -92.36 27.56 -57.45
CA GLU A 19 -90.95 27.95 -57.34
C GLU A 19 -90.32 27.38 -56.06
N LEU A 20 -91.03 27.42 -54.93
CA LEU A 20 -90.60 26.82 -53.67
C LEU A 20 -90.47 25.29 -53.80
N HIS A 21 -91.47 24.65 -54.40
CA HIS A 21 -91.48 23.20 -54.64
C HIS A 21 -90.33 22.77 -55.56
N PHE A 22 -90.06 23.53 -56.62
CA PHE A 22 -88.94 23.29 -57.52
C PHE A 22 -87.59 23.44 -56.80
N SER A 23 -87.43 24.48 -55.96
CA SER A 23 -86.23 24.72 -55.15
C SER A 23 -85.97 23.59 -54.13
N ILE A 24 -87.03 23.09 -53.48
CA ILE A 24 -86.94 21.98 -52.53
C ILE A 24 -86.57 20.69 -53.25
N ASN A 25 -87.22 20.37 -54.39
CA ASN A 25 -86.88 19.19 -55.18
C ASN A 25 -85.46 19.24 -55.73
N GLN A 26 -84.99 20.41 -56.19
CA GLN A 26 -83.63 20.57 -56.69
C GLN A 26 -82.60 20.33 -55.58
N LYS A 27 -82.88 20.78 -54.34
CA LYS A 27 -82.02 20.50 -53.18
C LYS A 27 -82.06 19.02 -52.79
N ILE A 28 -83.22 18.36 -52.76
CA ILE A 28 -83.30 16.93 -52.43
C ILE A 28 -82.62 16.07 -53.50
N ALA A 29 -82.81 16.40 -54.79
CA ALA A 29 -82.16 15.72 -55.91
C ALA A 29 -80.63 15.87 -55.92
N SER A 30 -80.09 16.97 -55.37
CA SER A 30 -78.63 17.11 -55.20
C SER A 30 -78.03 16.13 -54.18
N PHE A 31 -78.83 15.65 -53.23
CA PHE A 31 -78.40 14.68 -52.21
C PHE A 31 -78.82 13.24 -52.52
N VAL A 32 -79.87 13.04 -53.32
CA VAL A 32 -80.40 11.72 -53.70
C VAL A 32 -80.53 11.63 -55.21
N LYS A 33 -79.93 10.61 -55.82
CA LYS A 33 -79.90 10.41 -57.29
C LYS A 33 -81.27 10.08 -57.95
N LYS A 34 -82.41 10.37 -57.29
CA LYS A 34 -83.76 10.08 -57.77
C LYS A 34 -84.70 11.27 -57.53
N GLU A 35 -85.60 11.54 -58.47
CA GLU A 35 -86.71 12.49 -58.31
C GLU A 35 -87.69 11.98 -57.25
N ALA A 36 -87.97 12.80 -56.24
CA ALA A 36 -88.77 12.43 -55.09
C ALA A 36 -90.16 13.07 -55.16
N SER A 37 -91.22 12.32 -54.83
CA SER A 37 -92.56 12.87 -54.69
C SER A 37 -92.67 13.66 -53.37
N GLU A 38 -93.58 14.64 -53.33
CA GLU A 38 -93.81 15.53 -52.18
C GLU A 38 -94.19 14.76 -50.89
N GLN A 39 -94.72 13.54 -51.03
CA GLN A 39 -95.06 12.63 -49.91
C GLN A 39 -93.84 11.90 -49.34
N ASP A 40 -92.78 11.73 -50.14
CA ASP A 40 -91.56 10.99 -49.77
C ASP A 40 -90.45 11.88 -49.20
N TRP A 41 -90.59 13.21 -49.32
CA TRP A 41 -89.60 14.18 -48.85
C TRP A 41 -89.29 14.00 -47.36
N ASP A 42 -90.31 13.78 -46.54
CA ASP A 42 -90.14 13.68 -45.08
C ASP A 42 -89.39 12.40 -44.67
N THR A 43 -89.61 11.30 -45.40
CA THR A 43 -88.86 10.05 -45.26
C THR A 43 -87.41 10.18 -45.72
N ILE A 44 -87.17 10.79 -46.89
CA ILE A 44 -85.82 11.01 -47.42
C ILE A 44 -85.02 11.94 -46.51
N LEU A 45 -85.66 12.98 -45.97
CA LEU A 45 -85.00 13.95 -45.09
C LEU A 45 -84.71 13.33 -43.71
N LYS A 46 -85.54 12.40 -43.22
CA LYS A 46 -85.22 11.55 -42.06
C LYS A 46 -84.02 10.65 -42.33
N ASP A 47 -83.98 9.95 -43.46
CA ASP A 47 -82.85 9.06 -43.82
C ASP A 47 -81.54 9.83 -43.99
N LEU A 48 -81.56 10.98 -44.67
CA LEU A 48 -80.38 11.84 -44.81
C LEU A 48 -79.91 12.39 -43.45
N LYS A 49 -80.82 12.77 -42.56
CA LYS A 49 -80.48 13.17 -41.19
C LYS A 49 -79.87 12.00 -40.40
N GLN A 50 -80.39 10.80 -40.58
CA GLN A 50 -79.89 9.59 -39.91
C GLN A 50 -78.50 9.19 -40.43
N ASN A 51 -78.29 9.21 -41.75
CA ASN A 51 -76.98 8.98 -42.36
C ASN A 51 -75.95 10.05 -41.98
N ASN A 52 -76.35 11.31 -41.89
CA ASN A 52 -75.44 12.38 -41.46
C ASN A 52 -75.06 12.20 -39.97
N ARG A 53 -76.01 11.78 -39.12
CA ARG A 53 -75.72 11.41 -37.73
C ARG A 53 -74.76 10.22 -37.66
N SER A 54 -75.02 9.12 -38.37
CA SER A 54 -74.13 7.96 -38.34
C SER A 54 -72.73 8.25 -38.89
N LEU A 55 -72.62 9.07 -39.95
CA LEU A 55 -71.33 9.50 -40.47
C LEU A 55 -70.59 10.42 -39.49
N ARG A 56 -71.31 11.32 -38.79
CA ARG A 56 -70.70 12.12 -37.72
C ARG A 56 -70.22 11.25 -36.57
N ASP A 57 -71.03 10.29 -36.14
CA ASP A 57 -70.66 9.35 -35.08
C ASP A 57 -69.44 8.51 -35.49
N GLN A 58 -69.36 8.08 -36.75
CA GLN A 58 -68.18 7.40 -37.30
C GLN A 58 -66.95 8.30 -37.32
N ILE A 59 -67.08 9.54 -37.81
CA ILE A 59 -65.98 10.52 -37.83
C ILE A 59 -65.49 10.81 -36.41
N ASP A 60 -66.40 10.99 -35.45
CA ASP A 60 -66.02 11.25 -34.06
C ASP A 60 -65.36 10.02 -33.41
N ASN A 61 -65.81 8.81 -33.73
CA ASN A 61 -65.19 7.57 -33.25
C ASN A 61 -63.80 7.35 -33.86
N GLU A 62 -63.63 7.57 -35.18
CA GLU A 62 -62.33 7.50 -35.84
C GLU A 62 -61.36 8.57 -35.34
N LYS A 63 -61.84 9.79 -35.09
CA LYS A 63 -61.04 10.83 -34.43
C LYS A 63 -60.61 10.41 -33.04
N GLN A 64 -61.49 9.82 -32.24
CA GLN A 64 -61.14 9.31 -30.91
C GLN A 64 -60.09 8.20 -30.99
N GLU A 65 -60.21 7.27 -31.94
CA GLU A 65 -59.19 6.23 -32.18
C GLU A 65 -57.84 6.84 -32.61
N LEU A 66 -57.84 7.84 -33.50
CA LEU A 66 -56.62 8.58 -33.86
C LEU A 66 -55.98 9.27 -32.64
N TYR A 67 -56.78 9.94 -31.81
CA TYR A 67 -56.27 10.55 -30.58
C TYR A 67 -55.69 9.53 -29.60
N LYS A 68 -56.24 8.31 -29.53
CA LYS A 68 -55.70 7.23 -28.68
C LYS A 68 -54.34 6.71 -29.16
N LEU A 69 -54.02 6.83 -30.44
CA LEU A 69 -52.72 6.42 -30.98
C LEU A 69 -51.62 7.44 -30.62
N GLY A 70 -51.97 8.69 -30.30
CA GLY A 70 -51.01 9.67 -29.78
C GLY A 70 -49.91 10.06 -30.78
N VAL A 71 -50.12 9.86 -32.08
CA VAL A 71 -49.14 10.15 -33.15
C VAL A 71 -49.39 11.55 -33.72
N SER A 72 -48.33 12.32 -33.91
CA SER A 72 -48.40 13.62 -34.60
C SER A 72 -48.67 13.42 -36.10
N GLU A 73 -49.43 14.32 -36.72
CA GLU A 73 -49.69 14.29 -38.17
C GLU A 73 -48.41 14.37 -39.02
N THR A 74 -47.30 14.86 -38.44
CA THR A 74 -45.97 14.90 -39.06
C THR A 74 -45.33 13.53 -39.21
N ASP A 75 -45.73 12.57 -38.38
CA ASP A 75 -45.10 11.25 -38.26
C ASP A 75 -45.92 10.19 -39.01
N TYR A 76 -46.96 10.63 -39.73
CA TYR A 76 -47.78 9.76 -40.56
C TYR A 76 -46.97 9.30 -41.76
N LEU A 77 -46.92 7.98 -41.92
CA LEU A 77 -46.24 7.35 -43.03
C LEU A 77 -47.24 7.21 -44.18
N SER A 78 -46.89 7.75 -45.34
CA SER A 78 -47.71 7.72 -46.57
C SER A 78 -47.86 6.31 -47.14
N GLU A 79 -46.97 5.40 -46.76
CA GLU A 79 -46.92 4.01 -47.20
C GLU A 79 -47.38 3.08 -46.09
N ASP A 80 -48.26 2.14 -46.42
CA ASP A 80 -48.70 1.09 -45.49
C ASP A 80 -47.59 0.05 -45.32
N ILE A 81 -47.02 0.01 -44.13
CA ILE A 81 -45.87 -0.82 -43.78
C ILE A 81 -46.33 -2.20 -43.28
N GLY A 82 -47.65 -2.49 -43.31
CA GLY A 82 -48.22 -3.79 -42.94
C GLY A 82 -48.20 -4.10 -41.45
N ILE A 83 -47.67 -3.20 -40.61
CA ILE A 83 -47.61 -3.32 -39.16
C ILE A 83 -48.52 -2.25 -38.55
N LYS A 84 -49.48 -2.69 -37.73
CA LYS A 84 -50.35 -1.76 -37.00
C LYS A 84 -49.54 -1.08 -35.90
N TYR A 85 -49.50 0.25 -35.92
CA TYR A 85 -48.87 1.03 -34.87
C TYR A 85 -49.57 0.78 -33.51
N SER A 86 -48.77 0.50 -32.49
CA SER A 86 -49.20 0.40 -31.10
C SER A 86 -48.27 1.27 -30.26
N GLN A 87 -48.84 2.32 -29.63
CA GLN A 87 -48.08 3.23 -28.76
C GLN A 87 -47.36 2.46 -27.63
N GLN A 88 -47.98 1.42 -27.08
CA GLN A 88 -47.39 0.62 -26.01
C GLN A 88 -46.15 -0.16 -26.46
N GLU A 89 -46.16 -0.73 -27.66
CA GLU A 89 -45.01 -1.47 -28.20
C GLU A 89 -43.87 -0.53 -28.60
N TYR A 90 -44.22 0.66 -29.11
CA TYR A 90 -43.27 1.73 -29.39
C TYR A 90 -42.57 2.21 -28.10
N GLU A 91 -43.35 2.58 -27.07
CA GLU A 91 -42.82 3.03 -25.78
C GLU A 91 -41.96 1.95 -25.12
N LYS A 92 -42.37 0.68 -25.21
CA LYS A 92 -41.59 -0.45 -24.70
C LYS A 92 -40.27 -0.60 -25.43
N THR A 93 -40.28 -0.61 -26.76
CA THR A 93 -39.07 -0.75 -27.59
C THR A 93 -38.13 0.45 -27.40
N GLN A 94 -38.69 1.65 -27.29
CA GLN A 94 -37.92 2.85 -26.98
C GLN A 94 -37.26 2.77 -25.61
N SER A 95 -37.99 2.31 -24.58
CA SER A 95 -37.44 2.11 -23.24
C SER A 95 -36.32 1.06 -23.21
N GLU A 96 -36.49 -0.04 -23.95
CA GLU A 96 -35.45 -1.08 -24.09
C GLU A 96 -34.20 -0.55 -24.82
N LEU A 97 -34.38 0.29 -25.84
CA LEU A 97 -33.29 0.92 -26.57
C LEU A 97 -32.54 1.93 -25.70
N GLU A 98 -33.25 2.79 -24.97
CA GLU A 98 -32.67 3.74 -24.01
C GLU A 98 -31.92 3.00 -22.90
N HIS A 99 -32.46 1.89 -22.39
CA HIS A 99 -31.79 1.06 -21.41
C HIS A 99 -30.49 0.46 -21.96
N THR A 100 -30.54 -0.15 -23.14
CA THR A 100 -29.38 -0.77 -23.78
C THR A 100 -28.29 0.26 -24.11
N GLN A 101 -28.68 1.45 -24.58
CA GLN A 101 -27.74 2.55 -24.80
C GLN A 101 -27.08 3.01 -23.50
N GLY A 102 -27.85 3.14 -22.41
CA GLY A 102 -27.30 3.46 -21.10
C GLY A 102 -26.34 2.40 -20.56
N GLU A 103 -26.59 1.11 -20.83
CA GLU A 103 -25.65 0.04 -20.49
C GLU A 103 -24.34 0.13 -21.29
N ILE A 104 -24.42 0.41 -22.60
CA ILE A 104 -23.24 0.61 -23.45
C ILE A 104 -22.41 1.79 -22.95
N GLU A 105 -23.04 2.95 -22.69
CA GLU A 105 -22.35 4.12 -22.17
C GLU A 105 -21.64 3.82 -20.83
N ASN A 106 -22.30 3.08 -19.92
CA ASN A 106 -21.71 2.70 -18.64
C ASN A 106 -20.51 1.77 -18.80
N GLU A 107 -20.56 0.80 -19.72
CA GLU A 107 -19.41 -0.08 -19.99
C GLU A 107 -18.25 0.68 -20.65
N GLU A 108 -18.52 1.59 -21.59
CA GLU A 108 -17.50 2.47 -22.17
C GLU A 108 -16.81 3.33 -21.10
N ASP A 109 -17.60 3.86 -20.17
CA ASP A 109 -17.13 4.62 -19.01
C ASP A 109 -16.19 3.79 -18.11
N LYS A 110 -16.55 2.53 -17.85
CA LYS A 110 -15.71 1.60 -17.07
C LYS A 110 -14.40 1.30 -17.79
N ILE A 111 -14.46 1.06 -19.11
CA ILE A 111 -13.29 0.80 -19.93
C ILE A 111 -12.35 2.01 -19.93
N GLN A 112 -12.88 3.23 -20.08
CA GLN A 112 -12.06 4.45 -19.99
C GLN A 112 -11.42 4.59 -18.60
N LYS A 113 -12.19 4.41 -17.53
CA LYS A 113 -11.66 4.46 -16.14
C LYS A 113 -10.53 3.45 -15.93
N LEU A 114 -10.67 2.23 -16.46
CA LEU A 114 -9.61 1.22 -16.43
C LEU A 114 -8.39 1.65 -17.23
N LYS A 115 -8.58 2.21 -18.43
CA LYS A 115 -7.48 2.72 -19.27
C LYS A 115 -6.67 3.78 -18.52
N TYR A 116 -7.34 4.77 -17.93
CA TYR A 116 -6.69 5.82 -17.15
C TYR A 116 -5.90 5.26 -15.97
N ARG A 117 -6.46 4.31 -15.21
CA ARG A 117 -5.75 3.67 -14.09
C ARG A 117 -4.49 2.94 -14.55
N ILE A 118 -4.55 2.25 -15.69
CA ILE A 118 -3.38 1.55 -16.21
C ILE A 118 -2.33 2.57 -16.66
N CYS A 119 -2.72 3.60 -17.41
CA CYS A 119 -1.82 4.69 -17.84
C CYS A 119 -1.16 5.40 -16.65
N GLU A 120 -1.87 5.62 -15.54
CA GLU A 120 -1.29 6.19 -14.32
C GLU A 120 -0.16 5.31 -13.75
N LYS A 121 -0.35 3.98 -13.77
CA LYS A 121 0.64 3.03 -13.22
C LYS A 121 1.81 2.78 -14.16
N THR A 122 1.58 2.77 -15.46
CA THR A 122 2.66 2.59 -16.47
C THR A 122 3.32 3.92 -16.83
N LYS A 123 2.73 5.06 -16.45
CA LYS A 123 3.12 6.42 -16.86
C LYS A 123 3.03 6.63 -18.38
N ASP A 124 2.13 5.91 -19.03
CA ASP A 124 1.86 6.03 -20.45
C ASP A 124 0.84 7.14 -20.75
N ASP A 125 0.88 7.66 -21.98
CA ASP A 125 -0.10 8.63 -22.46
C ASP A 125 -1.49 7.97 -22.69
N PRO A 126 -2.61 8.62 -22.34
CA PRO A 126 -3.96 8.07 -22.56
C PRO A 126 -4.28 7.75 -24.02
N THR A 127 -3.56 8.34 -24.98
CA THR A 127 -3.74 8.11 -26.42
C THR A 127 -3.17 6.78 -26.91
N ILE A 128 -2.43 6.04 -26.08
CA ILE A 128 -1.80 4.77 -26.44
C ILE A 128 -2.81 3.67 -26.82
N ILE A 129 -2.40 2.80 -27.73
CA ILE A 129 -3.16 1.62 -28.18
C ILE A 129 -3.18 0.55 -27.08
N TRP A 130 -4.31 -0.12 -26.90
CA TRP A 130 -4.53 -1.13 -25.85
C TRP A 130 -3.48 -2.24 -25.82
N GLU A 131 -3.07 -2.76 -26.98
CA GLU A 131 -2.07 -3.83 -27.07
C GLU A 131 -0.73 -3.40 -26.44
N LYS A 132 -0.30 -2.15 -26.74
CA LYS A 132 0.93 -1.59 -26.20
C LYS A 132 0.80 -1.28 -24.70
N LEU A 133 -0.35 -0.76 -24.28
CA LEU A 133 -0.65 -0.50 -22.87
C LEU A 133 -0.60 -1.78 -22.02
N ILE A 134 -1.17 -2.88 -22.53
CA ILE A 134 -1.16 -4.18 -21.86
C ILE A 134 0.27 -4.73 -21.76
N GLU A 135 1.07 -4.59 -22.83
CA GLU A 135 2.47 -5.02 -22.81
C GLU A 135 3.29 -4.22 -21.79
N ASN A 136 3.13 -2.89 -21.77
CA ASN A 136 3.78 -2.04 -20.78
C ASN A 136 3.35 -2.39 -19.35
N LEU A 137 2.07 -2.70 -19.13
CA LEU A 137 1.57 -3.16 -17.83
C LEU A 137 2.20 -4.50 -17.42
N ARG A 138 2.38 -5.43 -18.36
CA ARG A 138 3.07 -6.70 -18.10
C ARG A 138 4.53 -6.48 -17.73
N GLN A 139 5.23 -5.63 -18.46
CA GLN A 139 6.60 -5.25 -18.15
C GLN A 139 6.68 -4.61 -16.77
N LYS A 140 5.78 -3.67 -16.47
CA LYS A 140 5.75 -3.01 -15.16
C LYS A 140 5.50 -3.98 -14.01
N ARG A 141 4.59 -4.94 -14.23
CA ARG A 141 4.34 -6.02 -13.25
C ARG A 141 5.60 -6.87 -13.03
N GLN A 142 6.31 -7.21 -14.09
CA GLN A 142 7.54 -8.01 -14.00
C GLN A 142 8.66 -7.24 -13.27
N GLU A 143 8.84 -5.95 -13.56
CA GLU A 143 9.77 -5.07 -12.85
C GLU A 143 9.49 -5.07 -11.35
N VAL A 144 8.25 -4.78 -10.96
CA VAL A 144 7.85 -4.72 -9.54
C VAL A 144 8.03 -6.08 -8.86
N GLN A 145 7.74 -7.19 -9.55
CA GLN A 145 7.99 -8.53 -9.01
C GLN A 145 9.48 -8.81 -8.80
N ASN A 146 10.34 -8.38 -9.73
CA ASN A 146 11.78 -8.53 -9.59
C ASN A 146 12.32 -7.67 -8.43
N GLU A 147 11.90 -6.41 -8.33
CA GLU A 147 12.24 -5.52 -7.21
C GLU A 147 11.82 -6.13 -5.87
N LEU A 148 10.59 -6.63 -5.77
CA LEU A 148 10.12 -7.31 -4.56
C LEU A 148 10.98 -8.52 -4.21
N ARG A 149 11.39 -9.31 -5.21
CA ARG A 149 12.24 -10.48 -5.00
C ARG A 149 13.63 -10.08 -4.48
N GLU A 150 14.23 -9.03 -5.03
CA GLU A 150 15.53 -8.51 -4.59
C GLU A 150 15.46 -7.96 -3.16
N VAL A 151 14.45 -7.14 -2.85
CA VAL A 151 14.25 -6.60 -1.50
C VAL A 151 14.04 -7.72 -0.49
N THR A 152 13.20 -8.71 -0.84
CA THR A 152 12.95 -9.87 0.04
C THR A 152 14.22 -10.68 0.26
N ALA A 153 15.01 -10.94 -0.79
CA ALA A 153 16.27 -11.66 -0.66
C ALA A 153 17.26 -10.90 0.24
N SER A 154 17.35 -9.58 0.10
CA SER A 154 18.19 -8.72 0.94
C SER A 154 17.78 -8.79 2.42
N ILE A 155 16.47 -8.71 2.71
CA ILE A 155 15.94 -8.81 4.07
C ILE A 155 16.25 -10.19 4.67
N VAL A 156 16.01 -11.27 3.93
CA VAL A 156 16.27 -12.64 4.39
C VAL A 156 17.76 -12.88 4.63
N ALA A 157 18.62 -12.38 3.74
CA ALA A 157 20.07 -12.43 3.91
C ALA A 157 20.50 -11.65 5.17
N GLY A 158 20.01 -10.42 5.34
CA GLY A 158 20.28 -9.60 6.52
C GLY A 158 19.86 -10.27 7.83
N PHE A 159 18.65 -10.85 7.87
CA PHE A 159 18.18 -11.60 9.03
C PHE A 159 19.05 -12.83 9.31
N SER A 160 19.44 -13.57 8.28
CA SER A 160 20.26 -14.79 8.42
C SER A 160 21.65 -14.46 8.95
N VAL A 161 22.30 -13.43 8.39
CA VAL A 161 23.60 -12.94 8.86
C VAL A 161 23.50 -12.44 10.30
N HIS A 162 22.50 -11.63 10.61
CA HIS A 162 22.26 -11.13 11.96
C HIS A 162 22.09 -12.28 12.96
N LYS A 163 21.28 -13.29 12.62
CA LYS A 163 21.06 -14.46 13.48
C LYS A 163 22.37 -15.21 13.76
N VAL A 164 23.22 -15.41 12.75
CA VAL A 164 24.52 -16.08 12.93
C VAL A 164 25.45 -15.24 13.79
N ILE A 165 25.54 -13.92 13.53
CA ILE A 165 26.37 -13.00 14.33
C ILE A 165 25.92 -12.96 15.79
N SER A 166 24.62 -12.87 16.05
CA SER A 166 24.08 -12.84 17.41
C SER A 166 24.40 -14.15 18.15
N LYS A 167 24.29 -15.29 17.47
CA LYS A 167 24.69 -16.58 18.06
C LYS A 167 26.19 -16.63 18.38
N LEU A 168 27.04 -16.16 17.46
CA LEU A 168 28.49 -16.09 17.71
C LEU A 168 28.82 -15.19 18.90
N ARG A 169 28.14 -14.04 19.00
CA ARG A 169 28.28 -13.13 20.14
C ARG A 169 27.90 -13.82 21.46
N GLU A 170 26.76 -14.49 21.51
CA GLU A 170 26.35 -15.24 22.71
C GLU A 170 27.37 -16.31 23.11
N GLU A 171 27.91 -17.06 22.13
CA GLU A 171 28.96 -18.06 22.38
C GLU A 171 30.27 -17.42 22.87
N GLU A 172 30.65 -16.25 22.35
CA GLU A 172 31.83 -15.50 22.80
C GLU A 172 31.63 -14.90 24.20
N ASP A 173 30.47 -14.33 24.49
CA ASP A 173 30.13 -13.77 25.81
C ASP A 173 30.23 -14.83 26.89
N VAL A 174 29.72 -16.04 26.63
CA VAL A 174 29.86 -17.19 27.53
C VAL A 174 31.33 -17.56 27.74
N LYS A 175 32.14 -17.60 26.67
CA LYS A 175 33.59 -17.89 26.77
C LYS A 175 34.33 -16.82 27.57
N ILE A 176 33.99 -15.55 27.40
CA ILE A 176 34.60 -14.43 28.14
C ILE A 176 34.23 -14.54 29.63
N GLN A 177 32.96 -14.78 29.96
CA GLN A 177 32.53 -14.95 31.35
C GLN A 177 33.23 -16.14 32.02
N GLN A 178 33.31 -17.29 31.34
CA GLN A 178 34.08 -18.45 31.81
C GLN A 178 35.60 -18.14 31.89
N GLY A 179 36.10 -17.29 30.98
CA GLY A 179 37.38 -16.59 31.02
C GLY A 179 37.66 -15.96 32.38
N LEU A 180 36.86 -14.94 32.68
CA LEU A 180 37.01 -14.09 33.86
C LEU A 180 36.83 -14.85 35.17
N GLN A 181 35.98 -15.88 35.19
CA GLN A 181 35.74 -16.71 36.39
C GLN A 181 36.78 -17.82 36.59
N SER A 182 37.65 -18.08 35.62
CA SER A 182 38.62 -19.16 35.75
C SER A 182 39.73 -18.85 36.75
N GLU A 183 40.14 -19.86 37.52
CA GLU A 183 41.17 -19.72 38.55
C GLU A 183 42.52 -19.24 37.99
N VAL A 184 42.84 -19.59 36.75
CA VAL A 184 44.04 -19.12 36.04
C VAL A 184 44.05 -17.60 35.86
N VAL A 185 42.87 -16.96 35.75
CA VAL A 185 42.73 -15.50 35.63
C VAL A 185 42.55 -14.84 36.99
N LEU A 186 41.82 -15.46 37.92
CA LEU A 186 41.56 -14.91 39.24
C LEU A 186 42.77 -15.00 40.19
N SER A 187 43.65 -16.00 40.03
CA SER A 187 44.82 -16.13 40.89
C SER A 187 45.84 -15.00 40.73
N PRO A 188 46.26 -14.58 39.51
CA PRO A 188 47.10 -13.39 39.34
C PRO A 188 46.43 -12.12 39.86
N LEU A 189 45.11 -11.98 39.69
CA LEU A 189 44.36 -10.82 40.19
C LEU A 189 44.47 -10.68 41.70
N LYS A 190 44.19 -11.75 42.44
CA LYS A 190 44.27 -11.76 43.90
C LYS A 190 45.71 -11.52 44.37
N ASP A 191 46.67 -12.16 43.70
CA ASP A 191 48.09 -12.10 44.04
C ASP A 191 48.71 -10.72 43.83
N ILE A 192 48.34 -10.04 42.74
CA ILE A 192 48.91 -8.74 42.35
C ILE A 192 48.19 -7.58 43.06
N THR A 193 46.86 -7.63 43.14
CA THR A 193 46.08 -6.52 43.72
C THR A 193 45.95 -6.62 45.25
N GLN A 194 46.08 -7.82 45.82
CA GLN A 194 45.87 -8.15 47.24
C GLN A 194 44.50 -7.75 47.83
N ARG A 195 43.59 -7.21 46.99
CA ARG A 195 42.30 -6.67 47.38
C ARG A 195 41.17 -7.29 46.56
N TYR A 196 41.33 -7.33 45.25
CA TYR A 196 40.29 -7.76 44.33
C TYR A 196 40.38 -9.26 44.06
N ASN A 197 39.24 -9.94 44.09
CA ASN A 197 39.18 -11.40 43.97
C ASN A 197 38.14 -11.90 42.97
N ARG A 198 37.33 -11.02 42.37
CA ARG A 198 36.34 -11.37 41.35
C ARG A 198 36.35 -10.37 40.21
N LEU A 199 35.99 -10.87 39.04
CA LEU A 199 35.80 -10.11 37.82
C LEU A 199 34.49 -10.50 37.18
N ALA A 200 33.77 -9.51 36.67
CA ALA A 200 32.53 -9.71 35.93
C ALA A 200 32.48 -8.74 34.76
N LEU A 201 31.76 -9.12 33.71
CA LEU A 201 31.43 -8.24 32.61
C LEU A 201 29.93 -7.90 32.72
N ASP A 202 29.62 -6.62 32.82
CA ASP A 202 28.25 -6.11 32.85
C ASP A 202 28.07 -5.06 31.76
N ASN A 203 27.20 -5.33 30.77
CA ASN A 203 26.96 -4.45 29.62
C ASN A 203 28.25 -3.94 28.96
N ASP A 204 29.17 -4.86 28.63
CA ASP A 204 30.52 -4.58 28.08
C ASP A 204 31.46 -3.76 28.98
N ARG A 205 31.09 -3.58 30.25
CA ARG A 205 31.93 -2.93 31.25
C ARG A 205 32.54 -3.96 32.18
N LEU A 206 33.85 -3.89 32.33
CA LEU A 206 34.57 -4.74 33.25
C LEU A 206 34.38 -4.20 34.68
N ILE A 207 33.83 -5.05 35.54
CA ILE A 207 33.62 -4.82 36.97
C ILE A 207 34.62 -5.68 37.73
N VAL A 208 35.25 -5.06 38.72
CA VAL A 208 36.20 -5.69 39.63
C VAL A 208 35.60 -5.62 41.04
N SER A 209 35.61 -6.73 41.76
CA SER A 209 35.02 -6.79 43.11
C SER A 209 36.04 -7.20 44.17
N ASP A 210 35.86 -6.64 45.36
CA ASP A 210 36.48 -7.16 46.58
C ASP A 210 35.45 -7.98 47.40
N GLN A 211 35.72 -8.19 48.69
CA GLN A 211 34.82 -8.97 49.56
C GLN A 211 33.51 -8.24 49.89
N TYR A 212 33.45 -6.92 49.71
CA TYR A 212 32.37 -6.07 50.18
C TYR A 212 31.68 -5.31 49.04
N ASP A 213 32.46 -4.81 48.06
CA ASP A 213 31.97 -3.88 47.04
C ASP A 213 32.36 -4.27 45.60
N ASN A 214 31.61 -3.72 44.65
CA ASN A 214 31.85 -3.82 43.21
C ASN A 214 32.28 -2.47 42.65
N PHE A 215 33.33 -2.45 41.84
CA PHE A 215 33.89 -1.24 41.27
C PHE A 215 33.96 -1.36 39.76
N GLY A 216 33.51 -0.32 39.05
CA GLY A 216 33.84 -0.17 37.65
C GLY A 216 35.33 0.17 37.52
N ILE A 217 36.00 -0.33 36.47
CA ILE A 217 37.43 -0.02 36.26
C ILE A 217 37.71 1.48 36.22
N ARG A 218 36.76 2.29 35.74
CA ARG A 218 36.91 3.75 35.64
C ARG A 218 36.92 4.45 36.99
N ASP A 219 36.41 3.81 38.04
CA ASP A 219 36.33 4.36 39.38
C ASP A 219 37.56 3.99 40.24
N LEU A 220 38.46 3.17 39.70
CA LEU A 220 39.69 2.75 40.35
C LEU A 220 40.78 3.84 40.21
N SER A 221 41.70 3.89 41.17
CA SER A 221 42.90 4.73 41.05
C SER A 221 43.82 4.22 39.93
N THR A 222 44.64 5.10 39.35
CA THR A 222 45.56 4.76 38.24
C THR A 222 46.42 3.52 38.55
N GLY A 223 47.02 3.47 39.74
CA GLY A 223 47.82 2.31 40.16
C GLY A 223 46.99 1.03 40.34
N ALA A 224 45.73 1.12 40.77
CA ALA A 224 44.85 -0.05 40.85
C ALA A 224 44.43 -0.55 39.46
N ILE A 225 44.17 0.36 38.52
CA ILE A 225 43.89 0.03 37.11
C ILE A 225 45.09 -0.72 36.51
N GLU A 226 46.31 -0.20 36.69
CA GLU A 226 47.55 -0.84 36.20
C GLU A 226 47.69 -2.27 36.72
N GLN A 227 47.46 -2.48 38.01
CA GLN A 227 47.52 -3.79 38.64
C GLN A 227 46.49 -4.77 38.10
N VAL A 228 45.23 -4.33 38.00
CA VAL A 228 44.15 -5.15 37.43
C VAL A 228 44.48 -5.51 35.99
N MET A 229 44.89 -4.54 35.18
CA MET A 229 45.23 -4.77 33.77
C MET A 229 46.42 -5.70 33.60
N LEU A 230 47.47 -5.56 34.42
CA LEU A 230 48.61 -6.48 34.41
C LEU A 230 48.17 -7.90 34.78
N ALA A 231 47.39 -8.05 35.85
CA ALA A 231 46.89 -9.35 36.29
C ALA A 231 46.03 -10.04 35.22
N LEU A 232 45.17 -9.29 34.54
CA LEU A 232 44.36 -9.79 33.42
C LEU A 232 45.24 -10.23 32.26
N ARG A 233 46.25 -9.45 31.87
CA ARG A 233 47.18 -9.82 30.81
C ARG A 233 47.89 -11.14 31.15
N ILE A 234 48.41 -11.28 32.36
CA ILE A 234 49.08 -12.52 32.80
C ILE A 234 48.09 -13.69 32.85
N GLY A 235 46.90 -13.48 33.42
CA GLY A 235 45.90 -14.52 33.57
C GLY A 235 45.37 -15.05 32.24
N PHE A 236 45.01 -14.15 31.31
CA PHE A 236 44.50 -14.56 30.00
C PHE A 236 45.58 -15.16 29.12
N THR A 237 46.79 -14.61 29.13
CA THR A 237 47.89 -15.21 28.38
C THR A 237 48.23 -16.60 28.92
N SER A 238 48.30 -16.78 30.24
CA SER A 238 48.47 -18.11 30.86
C SER A 238 47.36 -19.09 30.47
N LYS A 239 46.11 -18.62 30.40
CA LYS A 239 44.95 -19.43 29.99
C LYS A 239 45.01 -19.84 28.51
N LEU A 240 45.41 -18.93 27.63
CA LEU A 240 45.45 -19.16 26.18
C LEU A 240 46.63 -20.05 25.77
N LEU A 241 47.79 -19.85 26.41
CA LEU A 241 49.07 -20.41 25.95
C LEU A 241 49.51 -21.64 26.73
N ARG A 242 48.83 -21.95 27.85
CA ARG A 242 49.08 -23.13 28.70
C ARG A 242 50.55 -23.24 29.15
N GLU A 243 51.38 -23.91 28.37
CA GLU A 243 52.80 -24.19 28.65
C GLU A 243 53.79 -23.37 27.80
N ASP A 244 53.31 -22.66 26.78
CA ASP A 244 54.19 -21.86 25.92
C ASP A 244 54.68 -20.62 26.67
N ALA A 245 56.00 -20.50 26.78
CA ALA A 245 56.65 -19.34 27.37
C ALA A 245 56.67 -18.15 26.40
N LEU A 246 56.19 -17.00 26.85
CA LEU A 246 56.22 -15.74 26.10
C LEU A 246 57.23 -14.76 26.67
N PHE A 247 57.36 -13.62 25.98
CA PHE A 247 58.03 -12.44 26.52
C PHE A 247 57.02 -11.34 26.86
N LEU A 248 57.34 -10.54 27.89
CA LEU A 248 56.63 -9.33 28.29
C LEU A 248 57.58 -8.14 28.18
N ILE A 249 57.10 -7.06 27.56
CA ILE A 249 57.78 -5.77 27.54
C ILE A 249 56.95 -4.79 28.36
N LEU A 250 57.56 -4.19 29.36
CA LEU A 250 56.92 -3.25 30.29
C LEU A 250 57.69 -1.93 30.27
N ASP A 251 57.00 -0.84 29.97
CA ASP A 251 57.56 0.52 29.91
C ASP A 251 57.01 1.34 31.08
N ASP A 252 57.83 1.56 32.11
CA ASP A 252 57.51 2.25 33.36
C ASP A 252 56.17 1.85 34.03
N ALA A 253 55.78 0.58 33.85
CA ALA A 253 54.46 0.05 34.22
C ALA A 253 54.08 0.17 35.72
N PHE A 254 55.04 0.41 36.62
CA PHE A 254 54.83 0.50 38.07
C PHE A 254 55.13 1.87 38.68
N GLN A 255 55.34 2.89 37.85
CA GLN A 255 55.72 4.22 38.33
C GLN A 255 54.67 4.80 39.30
N HIS A 256 53.38 4.54 39.07
CA HIS A 256 52.27 5.03 39.89
C HIS A 256 51.90 4.13 41.08
N SER A 257 52.62 3.02 41.28
CA SER A 257 52.44 2.12 42.43
C SER A 257 53.22 2.60 43.66
N ASP A 258 52.69 2.37 44.85
CA ASP A 258 53.39 2.67 46.11
C ASP A 258 54.57 1.71 46.37
N TRP A 259 55.46 2.11 47.30
CA TRP A 259 56.71 1.40 47.59
C TRP A 259 56.53 -0.06 47.98
N GLN A 260 55.49 -0.38 48.77
CA GLN A 260 55.20 -1.74 49.20
C GLN A 260 54.67 -2.59 48.02
N LYS A 261 53.77 -2.03 47.21
CA LYS A 261 53.21 -2.70 46.02
C LYS A 261 54.26 -2.96 44.96
N ARG A 262 55.23 -2.06 44.76
CA ARG A 262 56.35 -2.27 43.83
C ARG A 262 57.14 -3.55 44.14
N GLU A 263 57.44 -3.80 45.41
CA GLU A 263 58.16 -5.04 45.79
C GLU A 263 57.32 -6.30 45.51
N ILE A 264 56.00 -6.26 45.75
CA ILE A 264 55.09 -7.37 45.44
C ILE A 264 55.06 -7.62 43.92
N LEU A 265 54.86 -6.57 43.13
CA LEU A 265 54.77 -6.63 41.67
C LEU A 265 56.04 -7.21 41.03
N ILE A 266 57.22 -6.75 41.47
CA ILE A 266 58.50 -7.23 40.95
C ILE A 266 58.75 -8.68 41.34
N ASN A 267 58.41 -9.09 42.57
CA ASN A 267 58.51 -10.51 42.96
C ASN A 267 57.57 -11.40 42.12
N LYS A 268 56.36 -10.91 41.78
CA LYS A 268 55.43 -11.65 40.92
C LYS A 268 55.93 -11.77 39.48
N LEU A 269 56.51 -10.70 38.91
CA LEU A 269 57.18 -10.79 37.61
C LEU A 269 58.34 -11.79 37.66
N ALA A 270 59.13 -11.80 38.73
CA ALA A 270 60.19 -12.79 38.89
C ALA A 270 59.66 -14.23 38.94
N ASP A 271 58.53 -14.48 39.63
CA ASP A 271 57.90 -15.80 39.64
C ASP A 271 57.36 -16.22 38.27
N ILE A 272 56.86 -15.27 37.47
CA ILE A 272 56.47 -15.50 36.08
C ILE A 272 57.71 -15.82 35.22
N ALA A 273 58.81 -15.09 35.41
CA ALA A 273 60.06 -15.35 34.70
C ALA A 273 60.64 -16.74 35.02
N LYS A 274 60.52 -17.21 36.27
CA LYS A 274 60.91 -18.58 36.67
C LYS A 274 60.08 -19.66 35.97
N LYS A 275 58.86 -19.35 35.55
CA LYS A 275 58.00 -20.24 34.75
C LYS A 275 58.35 -20.23 33.26
N GLY A 276 59.48 -19.62 32.88
CA GLY A 276 60.02 -19.63 31.53
C GLY A 276 59.82 -18.33 30.74
N TRP A 277 59.07 -17.38 31.28
CA TRP A 277 58.76 -16.14 30.58
C TRP A 277 59.98 -15.20 30.53
N GLN A 278 60.19 -14.55 29.39
CA GLN A 278 61.18 -13.48 29.27
C GLN A 278 60.54 -12.15 29.66
N ILE A 279 61.18 -11.36 30.52
CA ILE A 279 60.65 -10.07 30.95
C ILE A 279 61.66 -8.98 30.65
N ILE A 280 61.25 -8.00 29.86
CA ILE A 280 62.01 -6.81 29.51
C ILE A 280 61.29 -5.64 30.16
N TYR A 281 61.96 -4.98 31.11
CA TYR A 281 61.40 -3.83 31.82
C TYR A 281 62.25 -2.60 31.51
N LEU A 282 61.62 -1.55 31.00
CA LEU A 282 62.21 -0.24 30.75
C LEU A 282 61.78 0.69 31.89
N THR A 283 62.75 1.33 32.55
CA THR A 283 62.44 2.24 33.66
C THR A 283 63.41 3.38 33.79
N MET A 284 62.88 4.54 34.18
CA MET A 284 63.67 5.68 34.63
C MET A 284 63.80 5.74 36.16
N ASP A 285 63.11 4.86 36.90
CA ASP A 285 63.06 4.87 38.35
C ASP A 285 64.16 3.98 38.97
N HIS A 286 65.16 4.61 39.60
CA HIS A 286 66.28 3.91 40.25
C HIS A 286 65.83 2.93 41.35
N HIS A 287 64.70 3.17 42.02
CA HIS A 287 64.20 2.25 43.01
C HIS A 287 63.63 0.98 42.37
N ILE A 288 62.88 1.11 41.29
CA ILE A 288 62.36 -0.05 40.53
C ILE A 288 63.54 -0.88 40.03
N LYS A 289 64.56 -0.24 39.45
CA LYS A 289 65.79 -0.91 39.06
C LYS A 289 66.44 -1.65 40.24
N GLY A 290 66.64 -0.98 41.37
CA GLY A 290 67.26 -1.58 42.56
C GLY A 290 66.48 -2.77 43.12
N LEU A 291 65.14 -2.75 43.03
CA LEU A 291 64.31 -3.90 43.39
C LEU A 291 64.51 -5.07 42.42
N PHE A 292 64.57 -4.81 41.10
CA PHE A 292 64.89 -5.86 40.13
C PHE A 292 66.30 -6.41 40.33
N ASP A 293 67.31 -5.59 40.64
CA ASP A 293 68.68 -6.07 40.92
C ASP A 293 68.69 -6.97 42.17
N LYS A 294 67.93 -6.61 43.21
CA LYS A 294 67.79 -7.41 44.44
C LYS A 294 67.16 -8.78 44.17
N VAL A 295 66.11 -8.82 43.35
CA VAL A 295 65.40 -10.07 43.01
C VAL A 295 66.17 -10.88 41.98
N GLY A 296 66.85 -10.22 41.04
CA GLY A 296 67.70 -10.77 40.00
C GLY A 296 68.86 -11.61 40.55
N LYS A 297 69.41 -11.22 41.72
CA LYS A 297 70.44 -12.01 42.44
C LYS A 297 69.99 -13.43 42.82
N LYS A 298 68.69 -13.71 42.83
CA LYS A 298 68.14 -15.05 43.14
C LYS A 298 68.05 -15.94 41.90
N PHE A 299 68.31 -15.41 40.69
CA PHE A 299 68.33 -16.18 39.46
C PHE A 299 69.71 -16.77 39.17
N GLU A 300 69.75 -17.84 38.37
CA GLU A 300 71.01 -18.42 37.90
C GLU A 300 71.83 -17.40 37.08
N ALA A 301 73.16 -17.58 37.08
CA ALA A 301 74.07 -16.68 36.37
C ALA A 301 73.68 -16.56 34.88
N GLY A 302 73.56 -15.32 34.39
CA GLY A 302 73.19 -15.00 33.00
C GLY A 302 71.69 -14.95 32.70
N LYS A 303 70.81 -15.29 33.68
CA LYS A 303 69.34 -15.20 33.51
C LYS A 303 68.76 -13.81 33.81
N TYR A 304 69.51 -12.96 34.52
CA TYR A 304 69.16 -11.56 34.78
C TYR A 304 70.28 -10.66 34.27
N ASN A 305 69.91 -9.63 33.50
CA ASN A 305 70.82 -8.59 33.02
C ASN A 305 70.16 -7.23 33.24
N SER A 306 70.91 -6.27 33.77
CA SER A 306 70.51 -4.87 33.86
C SER A 306 71.49 -4.00 33.08
N PHE A 307 70.97 -3.02 32.36
CA PHE A 307 71.73 -2.08 31.54
C PHE A 307 71.38 -0.65 31.97
N GLU A 308 72.37 0.24 31.96
CA GLU A 308 72.15 1.68 31.97
C GLU A 308 72.39 2.17 30.55
N LEU A 309 71.39 2.82 29.97
CA LEU A 309 71.45 3.44 28.64
C LEU A 309 71.80 4.92 28.79
#